data_AF-A0A4U1C1N5-F1
#
_entry.id   AF-A0A4U1C1N5-F1
#
_cell.length_a   1.000
_cell.length_b   1.000
_cell.length_c   1.000
_cell.angle_alpha   90.00
_cell.angle_beta   90.00
_cell.angle_gamma   90.00
#
_symmetry.space_group_name_H-M   'P 1'
#
loop_
_entity.id
_entity.type
_entity.pdbx_description
1 polymer ?
#
loop_
_entity_poly.entity_id
_entity_poly.type
_entity_poly.pdbx_seq_one_letter_code
_entity_poly.pdbx_strand_id
1 'polypeptide(L)'
;MQKEEDDNMNWEKDAPLLNSIEKSNSFSMPDGYFENLSENIINQISLENLASKSSAFKTPHSYFENFESQLFSKIALEDKKEEFTKNDAGFKTPINYFEISKKQLNTNTKKQKQAKILTLNLIRFAAAACILLTTTLGIYFNVQRTNSINYQLSKVSDEDIETYLKQNTDATDVPLILENLEDQPIFTLDQNQVTDEEIKNYIESTY
;
A
#
# COMPACT_ATOMS: atom_id res chain seq x y z
N MET A 1 -71.35 -45.12 0.09
CA MET A 1 -70.34 -44.23 -0.52
C MET A 1 -69.09 -45.08 -0.70
N GLN A 2 -68.90 -45.59 -1.91
CA GLN A 2 -67.75 -46.42 -2.29
C GLN A 2 -66.52 -45.50 -2.42
N LYS A 3 -65.39 -45.96 -1.92
CA LYS A 3 -64.09 -45.30 -2.07
C LYS A 3 -63.55 -45.75 -3.42
N GLU A 4 -63.50 -44.84 -4.39
CA GLU A 4 -62.80 -45.07 -5.66
C GLU A 4 -61.34 -45.39 -5.34
N GLU A 5 -60.92 -46.61 -5.67
CA GLU A 5 -59.54 -47.06 -5.62
C GLU A 5 -58.81 -46.39 -6.78
N ASP A 6 -57.75 -45.63 -6.48
CA ASP A 6 -56.90 -44.96 -7.48
C ASP A 6 -56.27 -46.01 -8.42
N ASP A 7 -56.85 -46.17 -9.61
CA ASP A 7 -56.38 -47.07 -10.69
C ASP A 7 -55.00 -46.69 -11.27
N ASN A 8 -54.33 -45.66 -10.75
CA ASN A 8 -53.18 -45.03 -11.41
C ASN A 8 -51.79 -45.38 -10.83
N MET A 9 -51.63 -46.53 -10.16
CA MET A 9 -50.30 -46.98 -9.74
C MET A 9 -50.18 -48.49 -9.53
N ASN A 10 -50.74 -49.29 -10.44
CA ASN A 10 -50.60 -50.77 -10.37
C ASN A 10 -49.38 -51.31 -11.12
N TRP A 11 -48.41 -50.46 -11.50
CA TRP A 11 -47.20 -50.87 -12.23
C TRP A 11 -46.37 -51.93 -11.47
N GLU A 12 -46.50 -51.96 -10.13
CA GLU A 12 -45.89 -52.98 -9.28
C GLU A 12 -46.52 -54.38 -9.45
N LYS A 13 -47.81 -54.45 -9.83
CA LYS A 13 -48.50 -55.69 -10.21
C LYS A 13 -48.23 -56.07 -11.66
N ASP A 14 -48.15 -55.08 -12.55
CA ASP A 14 -48.00 -55.31 -13.99
C ASP A 14 -46.58 -55.73 -14.37
N ALA A 15 -45.59 -55.35 -13.55
CA ALA A 15 -44.19 -55.73 -13.73
C ALA A 15 -43.60 -56.30 -12.42
N PRO A 16 -44.07 -57.49 -11.97
CA PRO A 16 -43.63 -58.07 -10.69
C PRO A 16 -42.13 -58.36 -10.68
N LEU A 17 -41.53 -58.64 -11.85
CA LEU A 17 -40.09 -58.78 -12.02
C LEU A 17 -39.33 -57.48 -11.74
N LEU A 18 -39.82 -56.33 -12.22
CA LEU A 18 -39.19 -55.03 -11.96
C LEU A 18 -39.37 -54.61 -10.51
N ASN A 19 -40.52 -54.90 -9.90
CA ASN A 19 -40.76 -54.62 -8.50
C ASN A 19 -39.89 -55.49 -7.57
N SER A 20 -39.55 -56.71 -8.00
CA SER A 20 -38.63 -57.59 -7.26
C SER A 20 -37.15 -57.21 -7.38
N ILE A 21 -36.80 -56.26 -8.25
CA ILE A 21 -35.44 -55.70 -8.30
C ILE A 21 -35.32 -54.72 -7.14
N GLU A 22 -34.28 -54.89 -6.32
CA GLU A 22 -33.96 -53.97 -5.24
C GLU A 22 -33.79 -52.56 -5.82
N LYS A 23 -34.53 -51.58 -5.29
CA LYS A 23 -34.47 -50.18 -5.71
C LYS A 23 -33.15 -49.57 -5.21
N SER A 24 -32.03 -50.03 -5.77
CA SER A 24 -30.68 -49.56 -5.46
C SER A 24 -30.18 -48.66 -6.59
N ASN A 25 -29.65 -47.48 -6.25
CA ASN A 25 -29.00 -46.62 -7.22
C ASN A 25 -27.63 -47.23 -7.60
N SER A 26 -27.52 -47.80 -8.80
CA SER A 26 -26.27 -48.39 -9.32
C SER A 26 -25.23 -47.35 -9.76
N PHE A 27 -25.60 -46.06 -9.78
CA PHE A 27 -24.71 -44.98 -10.18
C PHE A 27 -24.07 -44.35 -8.95
N SER A 28 -22.82 -44.70 -8.69
CA SER A 28 -21.99 -43.99 -7.72
C SER A 28 -21.21 -42.91 -8.44
N MET A 29 -21.32 -41.68 -7.93
CA MET A 29 -20.52 -40.57 -8.38
C MET A 29 -19.29 -40.42 -7.48
N PRO A 30 -18.13 -40.00 -8.01
CA PRO A 30 -16.98 -39.68 -7.18
C PRO A 30 -17.30 -38.55 -6.20
N ASP A 31 -16.73 -38.62 -5.00
CA ASP A 31 -16.81 -37.54 -4.02
C ASP A 31 -16.33 -36.22 -4.63
N GLY A 32 -17.06 -35.13 -4.39
CA GLY A 32 -16.67 -33.81 -4.89
C GLY A 32 -17.02 -33.56 -6.36
N TYR A 33 -17.74 -34.45 -7.06
CA TYR A 33 -18.01 -34.24 -8.49
C TYR A 33 -18.81 -32.97 -8.73
N PHE A 34 -19.93 -32.76 -8.03
CA PHE A 34 -20.78 -31.60 -8.28
C PHE A 34 -20.16 -30.31 -7.76
N GLU A 35 -19.41 -30.41 -6.66
CA GLU A 35 -18.65 -29.33 -6.06
C GLU A 35 -17.61 -28.78 -7.04
N ASN A 36 -16.93 -29.66 -7.78
CA ASN A 36 -15.89 -29.28 -8.74
C ASN A 36 -16.41 -29.16 -10.18
N LEU A 37 -17.65 -29.55 -10.48
CA LEU A 37 -18.18 -29.61 -11.85
C LEU A 37 -18.11 -28.23 -12.54
N SER A 38 -18.53 -27.18 -11.83
CA SER A 38 -18.52 -25.83 -12.39
C SER A 38 -17.11 -25.36 -12.73
N GLU A 39 -16.15 -25.59 -11.83
CA GLU A 39 -14.76 -25.22 -12.05
C GLU A 39 -14.15 -26.01 -13.20
N ASN A 40 -14.41 -27.33 -13.25
CA ASN A 40 -13.94 -28.20 -14.33
C ASN A 40 -14.46 -27.77 -15.71
N ILE A 41 -15.75 -27.38 -15.79
CA ILE A 41 -16.34 -26.87 -17.04
C ILE A 41 -15.66 -25.57 -17.48
N ILE A 42 -15.46 -24.62 -16.56
CA ILE A 42 -14.79 -23.34 -16.87
C ILE A 42 -13.35 -23.58 -17.33
N ASN A 43 -12.62 -24.43 -16.62
CA ASN A 43 -11.25 -24.80 -16.97
C ASN A 43 -11.19 -25.42 -18.36
N GLN A 44 -12.08 -26.37 -18.68
CA GLN A 44 -12.12 -27.00 -19.99
C GLN A 44 -12.40 -25.99 -21.11
N ILE A 45 -13.38 -25.11 -20.92
CA ILE A 45 -13.70 -24.04 -21.89
C ILE A 45 -12.49 -23.10 -22.07
N SER A 46 -11.78 -22.76 -21.00
CA SER A 46 -10.59 -21.92 -21.07
C SER A 46 -9.47 -22.57 -21.89
N LEU A 47 -9.23 -23.87 -21.70
CA LEU A 47 -8.23 -24.63 -22.44
C LEU A 47 -8.58 -24.73 -23.91
N GLU A 48 -9.85 -24.97 -24.24
CA GLU A 48 -10.34 -25.04 -25.62
C GLU A 48 -10.19 -23.69 -26.35
N ASN A 49 -10.46 -22.58 -25.66
CA ASN A 49 -10.24 -21.23 -26.18
C ASN A 49 -8.75 -20.91 -26.41
N LEU A 50 -7.84 -21.47 -25.61
CA LEU A 50 -6.39 -21.32 -25.79
C LEU A 50 -5.88 -22.17 -26.97
N ALA A 51 -6.39 -23.40 -27.12
CA ALA A 51 -6.05 -24.32 -28.20
C ALA A 51 -6.54 -23.81 -29.57
N SER A 52 -7.70 -23.16 -29.63
CA SER A 52 -8.26 -22.60 -30.86
C SER A 52 -7.59 -21.28 -31.30
N LYS A 53 -6.98 -20.52 -30.38
CA LYS A 53 -6.33 -19.24 -30.67
C LYS A 53 -4.85 -19.34 -31.06
N SER A 54 -4.21 -20.48 -30.87
CA SER A 54 -2.79 -20.62 -31.14
C SER A 54 -2.46 -21.93 -31.83
N SER A 55 -1.83 -21.86 -33.00
CA SER A 55 -1.10 -22.97 -33.61
C SER A 55 0.20 -23.27 -32.84
N ALA A 56 0.16 -23.20 -31.50
CA ALA A 56 1.34 -23.18 -30.63
C ALA A 56 2.13 -24.50 -30.65
N PHE A 57 1.50 -25.59 -31.12
CA PHE A 57 2.12 -26.91 -31.23
C PHE A 57 2.29 -27.35 -32.68
N LYS A 58 2.78 -26.45 -33.55
CA LYS A 58 3.17 -26.83 -34.90
C LYS A 58 4.61 -27.32 -34.89
N THR A 59 4.85 -28.51 -35.44
CA THR A 59 6.21 -28.99 -35.65
C THR A 59 6.96 -28.05 -36.60
N PRO A 60 8.28 -27.86 -36.44
CA PRO A 60 9.09 -27.11 -37.38
C PRO A 60 8.89 -27.60 -38.82
N HIS A 61 9.11 -26.70 -39.79
CA HIS A 61 9.10 -27.05 -41.19
C HIS A 61 10.08 -28.20 -41.47
N SER A 62 9.66 -29.20 -42.26
CA SER A 62 10.45 -30.40 -42.59
C SER A 62 10.93 -31.24 -41.40
N TYR A 63 10.28 -31.14 -40.22
CA TYR A 63 10.61 -31.98 -39.06
C TYR A 63 10.51 -33.47 -39.41
N PHE A 64 9.38 -33.91 -39.96
CA PHE A 64 9.16 -35.32 -40.29
C PHE A 64 9.98 -35.78 -41.51
N GLU A 65 10.20 -34.90 -42.49
CA GLU A 65 11.03 -35.21 -43.67
C GLU A 65 12.50 -35.49 -43.28
N ASN A 66 13.02 -34.75 -42.30
CA ASN A 66 14.39 -34.92 -41.82
C ASN A 66 14.52 -35.85 -40.61
N PHE A 67 13.41 -36.31 -40.03
CA PHE A 67 13.42 -37.10 -38.80
C PHE A 67 14.20 -38.41 -38.99
N GLU A 68 13.94 -39.14 -40.07
CA GLU A 68 14.57 -40.42 -40.35
C GLU A 68 16.09 -40.29 -40.52
N SER A 69 16.55 -39.32 -41.30
CA SER A 69 17.97 -39.07 -41.52
C SER A 69 18.68 -38.61 -40.23
N GLN A 70 18.03 -37.76 -39.44
CA GLN A 70 18.53 -37.35 -38.11
C GLN A 70 18.59 -38.51 -37.13
N LEU A 71 17.60 -39.40 -37.13
CA LEU A 71 17.58 -40.57 -36.27
C LEU A 71 18.74 -41.52 -36.60
N PHE A 72 18.89 -41.89 -37.88
CA PHE A 72 19.95 -42.81 -38.29
C PHE A 72 21.35 -42.21 -38.11
N SER A 73 21.54 -40.92 -38.40
CA SER A 73 22.83 -40.26 -38.13
C SER A 73 23.18 -40.29 -36.64
N LYS A 74 22.20 -40.08 -35.75
CA LYS A 74 22.41 -40.13 -34.30
C LYS A 74 22.75 -41.54 -33.82
N ILE A 75 22.08 -42.57 -34.33
CA ILE A 75 22.39 -43.97 -34.02
C ILE A 75 23.82 -44.30 -34.45
N ALA A 76 24.19 -43.98 -35.69
CA ALA A 76 25.53 -44.24 -36.21
C ALA A 76 26.65 -43.48 -35.45
N LEU A 77 26.35 -42.29 -34.91
CA LEU A 77 27.28 -41.55 -34.06
C LEU A 77 27.42 -42.19 -32.67
N GLU A 78 26.32 -42.67 -32.06
CA GLU A 78 26.35 -43.32 -30.76
C GLU A 78 27.14 -44.65 -30.83
N ASP A 79 26.97 -45.43 -31.91
CA ASP A 79 27.72 -46.67 -32.13
C ASP A 79 29.25 -46.43 -32.22
N LYS A 80 29.65 -45.28 -32.77
CA LYS A 80 31.06 -44.90 -32.94
C LYS A 80 31.62 -44.09 -31.78
N LYS A 81 30.79 -43.72 -30.80
CA LYS A 81 31.19 -42.87 -29.67
C LYS A 81 32.33 -43.47 -28.86
N GLU A 82 32.30 -44.78 -28.62
CA GLU A 82 33.38 -45.45 -27.90
C GLU A 82 34.71 -45.40 -28.67
N GLU A 83 34.67 -45.51 -30.00
CA GLU A 83 35.84 -45.44 -30.88
C GLU A 83 36.51 -44.05 -30.83
N PHE A 84 35.71 -42.98 -30.82
CA PHE A 84 36.20 -41.60 -30.68
C PHE A 84 36.81 -41.31 -29.31
N THR A 85 36.29 -41.93 -28.24
CA THR A 85 36.81 -41.72 -26.87
C THR A 85 38.10 -42.48 -26.58
N LYS A 86 38.35 -43.62 -27.23
CA LYS A 86 39.53 -44.46 -26.98
C LYS A 86 40.80 -44.00 -27.69
N ASN A 87 40.66 -43.31 -28.83
CA ASN A 87 41.80 -42.99 -29.71
C ASN A 87 42.26 -41.52 -29.63
N ASP A 88 41.78 -40.73 -28.65
CA ASP A 88 42.03 -39.28 -28.59
C ASP A 88 41.71 -38.58 -29.94
N ALA A 89 40.78 -39.19 -30.68
CA ALA A 89 40.33 -38.85 -32.03
C ALA A 89 39.07 -37.98 -31.98
N GLY A 90 38.73 -37.47 -30.79
CA GLY A 90 37.71 -36.44 -30.63
C GLY A 90 38.10 -35.12 -31.30
N PHE A 91 37.22 -34.14 -31.18
CA PHE A 91 37.45 -32.79 -31.72
C PHE A 91 38.57 -32.08 -30.95
N LYS A 92 39.82 -32.27 -31.39
CA LYS A 92 40.95 -31.48 -30.89
C LYS A 92 40.87 -30.08 -31.46
N THR A 93 40.95 -29.09 -30.59
CA THR A 93 41.09 -27.70 -31.01
C THR A 93 42.43 -27.51 -31.75
N PRO A 94 42.49 -26.67 -32.80
CA PRO A 94 43.74 -26.33 -33.46
C PRO A 94 44.81 -25.87 -32.46
N ILE A 95 46.07 -26.14 -32.79
CA ILE A 95 47.22 -25.68 -32.01
C ILE A 95 47.09 -24.16 -31.81
N ASN A 96 47.20 -23.70 -30.56
CA ASN A 96 47.10 -22.30 -30.15
C ASN A 96 45.72 -21.63 -30.31
N TYR A 97 44.63 -22.37 -30.53
CA TYR A 97 43.26 -21.80 -30.62
C TYR A 97 42.92 -20.87 -29.44
N PHE A 98 43.17 -21.33 -28.21
CA PHE A 98 42.90 -20.55 -27.00
C PHE A 98 43.86 -19.39 -26.82
N GLU A 99 45.12 -19.52 -27.24
CA GLU A 99 46.11 -18.45 -27.14
C GLU A 99 45.81 -17.31 -28.13
N ILE A 100 45.38 -17.65 -29.35
CA ILE A 100 44.90 -16.67 -30.33
C ILE A 100 43.65 -15.95 -29.79
N SER A 101 42.69 -16.70 -29.24
CA SER A 101 41.46 -16.14 -28.67
C SER A 101 41.74 -15.20 -27.50
N LYS A 102 42.62 -15.58 -26.56
CA LYS A 102 43.06 -14.73 -25.44
C LYS A 102 43.76 -13.46 -25.95
N LYS A 103 44.65 -13.60 -26.93
CA LYS A 103 45.37 -12.46 -27.54
C LYS A 103 44.38 -11.48 -28.16
N GLN A 104 43.39 -11.97 -28.91
CA GLN A 104 42.35 -11.14 -29.54
C GLN A 104 41.46 -10.44 -28.52
N LEU A 105 41.07 -11.12 -27.43
CA LEU A 105 40.31 -10.50 -26.35
C LEU A 105 41.08 -9.32 -25.75
N ASN A 106 42.36 -9.52 -25.44
CA ASN A 106 43.21 -8.51 -24.82
C ASN A 106 43.53 -7.32 -25.75
N THR A 107 43.56 -7.52 -27.08
CA THR A 107 43.74 -6.43 -28.05
C THR A 107 42.47 -5.63 -28.30
N ASN A 108 41.30 -6.28 -28.24
CA ASN A 108 40.01 -5.65 -28.54
C ASN A 108 39.35 -5.00 -27.31
N THR A 109 39.77 -5.35 -26.10
CA THR A 109 39.39 -4.60 -24.90
C THR A 109 40.22 -3.33 -24.81
N LYS A 110 39.66 -2.19 -25.23
CA LYS A 110 40.19 -0.87 -24.86
C LYS A 110 40.32 -0.85 -23.34
N LYS A 111 41.54 -0.77 -22.79
CA LYS A 111 41.77 -0.59 -21.35
C LYS A 111 40.87 0.54 -20.89
N GLN A 112 39.84 0.22 -20.10
CA GLN A 112 38.93 1.24 -19.61
C GLN A 112 39.78 2.24 -18.81
N LYS A 113 39.76 3.51 -19.22
CA LYS A 113 40.42 4.58 -18.47
C LYS A 113 39.82 4.53 -17.07
N GLN A 114 40.60 4.12 -16.09
CA GLN A 114 40.20 4.17 -14.70
C GLN A 114 39.84 5.62 -14.39
N ALA A 115 38.56 5.88 -14.14
CA ALA A 115 38.09 7.20 -13.80
C ALA A 115 38.82 7.62 -12.51
N LYS A 116 39.48 8.78 -12.53
CA LYS A 116 40.11 9.33 -11.34
C LYS A 116 38.99 9.67 -10.35
N ILE A 117 38.84 8.86 -9.31
CA ILE A 117 37.89 9.13 -8.22
C ILE A 117 38.36 10.37 -7.47
N LEU A 118 37.61 11.47 -7.56
CA LEU A 118 37.86 12.68 -6.80
C LEU A 118 37.09 12.59 -5.48
N THR A 119 37.79 12.36 -4.38
CA THR A 119 37.19 12.34 -3.04
C THR A 119 37.13 13.77 -2.50
N LEU A 120 35.92 14.33 -2.41
CA LEU A 120 35.70 15.66 -1.84
C LEU A 120 35.59 15.57 -0.31
N ASN A 121 36.52 16.19 0.42
CA ASN A 121 36.56 16.18 1.88
C ASN A 121 35.74 17.35 2.49
N LEU A 122 34.42 17.32 2.30
CA LEU A 122 33.49 18.36 2.77
C LEU A 122 33.17 18.25 4.27
N ILE A 123 33.61 17.17 4.93
CA ILE A 123 33.36 16.90 6.36
C ILE A 123 33.97 17.98 7.25
N ARG A 124 35.01 18.69 6.78
CA ARG A 124 35.66 19.79 7.52
C ARG A 124 34.73 20.97 7.81
N PHE A 125 33.68 21.15 7.01
CA PHE A 125 32.70 22.23 7.17
C PHE A 125 31.42 21.78 7.88
N ALA A 126 31.28 20.47 8.18
CA ALA A 126 30.07 19.92 8.79
C ALA A 126 29.82 20.50 10.20
N ALA A 127 30.86 20.57 11.03
CA ALA A 127 30.74 21.08 12.40
C ALA A 127 30.29 22.56 12.43
N ALA A 128 30.85 23.41 11.56
CA ALA A 128 30.47 24.82 11.47
C ALA A 128 29.02 25.00 10.98
N ALA A 129 28.60 24.22 9.98
CA ALA A 129 27.23 24.26 9.48
C ALA A 129 26.21 23.82 10.55
N CYS A 130 26.54 22.79 11.34
CA CYS A 130 25.68 22.35 12.45
C CYS A 130 25.50 23.44 13.50
N ILE A 131 26.57 24.17 13.86
CA ILE A 131 26.49 25.26 14.85
C ILE A 131 25.61 26.40 14.33
N LEU A 132 25.73 26.76 13.05
CA LEU A 132 24.87 27.80 12.45
C LEU A 132 23.41 27.36 12.46
N LEU A 133 23.11 26.12 12.05
CA LEU A 133 21.75 25.60 12.05
C LEU A 133 21.14 25.58 13.46
N THR A 134 21.87 25.10 14.47
CA THR A 134 21.35 25.04 15.85
C THR A 134 21.16 26.42 16.46
N THR A 135 22.07 27.37 16.19
CA THR A 135 21.97 28.74 16.69
C THR A 135 20.78 29.46 16.05
N THR A 136 20.64 29.37 14.73
CA THR A 136 19.52 29.99 14.00
C THR A 136 18.17 29.37 14.41
N LEU A 137 18.09 28.05 14.53
CA LEU A 137 16.86 27.36 14.93
C LEU A 137 16.48 27.68 16.38
N GLY A 138 17.46 27.78 17.29
CA GLY A 138 17.26 28.18 18.68
C GLY A 138 16.71 29.60 18.82
N ILE A 139 17.26 30.57 18.06
CA ILE A 139 16.76 31.95 18.04
C ILE A 139 15.33 31.99 17.48
N TYR A 140 15.07 31.30 16.38
CA TYR A 140 13.74 31.23 15.77
C TYR A 140 12.69 30.68 16.74
N PHE A 141 13.00 29.59 17.44
CA PHE A 141 12.08 28.98 18.41
C PHE A 141 11.86 29.89 19.65
N ASN A 142 12.90 30.63 20.08
CA ASN A 142 12.79 31.59 21.17
C ASN A 142 11.87 32.78 20.80
N VAL A 143 12.04 33.33 19.59
CA VAL A 143 11.17 34.40 19.06
C VAL A 143 9.73 33.92 18.92
N GLN A 144 9.50 32.69 18.43
CA GLN A 144 8.16 32.12 18.33
C GLN A 144 7.49 31.97 19.71
N ARG A 145 8.26 31.65 20.76
CA ARG A 145 7.75 31.55 22.14
C ARG A 145 7.36 32.92 22.71
N THR A 146 8.22 33.93 22.55
CA THR A 146 7.97 35.28 23.08
C THR A 146 6.95 36.06 22.27
N ASN A 147 6.75 35.72 20.99
CA ASN A 147 5.73 36.35 20.14
C ASN A 147 4.34 35.70 20.27
N SER A 148 4.13 34.82 21.25
CA SER A 148 2.80 34.28 21.53
C SER A 148 1.93 35.32 22.25
N ILE A 149 0.67 35.45 21.81
CA ILE A 149 -0.30 36.41 22.38
C ILE A 149 -0.40 36.24 23.90
N ASN A 150 -0.41 34.99 24.40
CA ASN A 150 -0.47 34.70 25.83
C ASN A 150 0.70 35.28 26.63
N TYR A 151 1.92 35.27 26.08
CA TYR A 151 3.09 35.84 26.74
C TYR A 151 3.09 37.38 26.72
N GLN A 152 2.49 37.98 25.70
CA GLN A 152 2.30 39.43 25.63
C GLN A 152 1.22 39.88 26.62
N LEU A 153 0.10 39.15 26.70
CA LEU A 153 -0.97 39.41 27.66
C LEU A 153 -0.50 39.25 29.11
N SER A 154 0.37 38.28 29.40
CA SER A 154 0.92 38.12 30.76
C SER A 154 1.84 39.26 31.19
N LYS A 155 2.20 40.18 30.29
CA LYS A 155 3.02 41.37 30.60
C LYS A 155 2.19 42.65 30.74
N VAL A 156 0.90 42.61 30.44
CA VAL A 156 0.02 43.77 30.60
C VAL A 156 -0.24 43.94 32.10
N SER A 157 -0.06 45.16 32.62
CA SER A 157 -0.31 45.48 34.02
C SER A 157 -1.81 45.55 34.31
N ASP A 158 -2.23 45.22 35.52
CA ASP A 158 -3.62 45.37 35.95
C ASP A 158 -4.10 46.84 35.85
N GLU A 159 -3.21 47.81 36.08
CA GLU A 159 -3.49 49.25 35.92
C GLU A 159 -3.74 49.65 34.45
N ASP A 160 -3.01 49.03 33.51
CA ASP A 160 -3.21 49.27 32.08
C ASP A 160 -4.54 48.68 31.61
N ILE A 161 -4.91 47.51 32.16
CA ILE A 161 -6.21 46.87 31.93
C ILE A 161 -7.33 47.76 32.47
N GLU A 162 -7.21 48.26 33.70
CA GLU A 162 -8.20 49.14 34.31
C GLU A 162 -8.37 50.45 33.51
N THR A 163 -7.26 51.06 33.09
CA THR A 163 -7.27 52.27 32.28
C THR A 163 -7.95 52.05 30.93
N TYR A 164 -7.62 50.94 30.26
CA TYR A 164 -8.23 50.58 28.99
C TYR A 164 -9.75 50.36 29.13
N LEU A 165 -10.16 49.63 30.17
CA LEU A 165 -11.58 49.39 30.45
C LEU A 165 -12.31 50.70 30.74
N LYS A 166 -11.77 51.60 31.57
CA LYS A 166 -12.38 52.91 31.84
C LYS A 166 -12.53 53.78 30.59
N GLN A 167 -11.58 53.70 29.66
CA GLN A 167 -11.60 54.52 28.45
C GLN A 167 -12.51 53.97 27.35
N ASN A 168 -12.71 52.65 27.29
CA ASN A 168 -13.40 51.98 26.18
C ASN A 168 -14.70 51.28 26.60
N THR A 169 -15.17 51.47 27.84
CA THR A 169 -16.44 50.91 28.35
C THR A 169 -17.43 52.05 28.59
N ASP A 170 -18.61 51.98 27.99
CA ASP A 170 -19.71 52.90 28.26
C ASP A 170 -20.76 52.27 29.20
N ALA A 171 -21.70 53.08 29.71
CA ALA A 171 -22.75 52.60 30.62
C ALA A 171 -23.64 51.47 30.03
N THR A 172 -23.63 51.32 28.70
CA THR A 172 -24.34 50.26 27.97
C THR A 172 -23.66 48.89 28.12
N ASP A 173 -22.36 48.85 28.37
CA ASP A 173 -21.56 47.61 28.43
C ASP A 173 -21.48 47.02 29.84
N VAL A 174 -21.80 47.83 30.86
CA VAL A 174 -21.80 47.45 32.29
C VAL A 174 -22.65 46.19 32.59
N PRO A 175 -23.87 46.03 32.03
CA PRO A 175 -24.67 44.83 32.26
C PRO A 175 -24.01 43.55 31.72
N LEU A 176 -23.36 43.64 30.56
CA LEU A 176 -22.67 42.51 29.92
C LEU A 176 -21.41 42.11 30.70
N ILE A 177 -20.69 43.09 31.25
CA ILE A 177 -19.54 42.86 32.13
C ILE A 177 -19.98 42.14 33.41
N LEU A 178 -21.11 42.56 34.01
CA LEU A 178 -21.68 41.94 35.20
C LEU A 178 -22.15 40.49 34.96
N GLU A 179 -22.74 40.21 33.79
CA GLU A 179 -23.17 38.85 33.40
C GLU A 179 -21.98 37.88 33.29
N ASN A 180 -20.82 38.35 32.84
CA ASN A 180 -19.61 37.53 32.70
C ASN A 180 -18.76 37.46 34.00
N LEU A 181 -19.17 38.15 35.06
CA LEU A 181 -18.47 38.25 36.35
C LEU A 181 -19.16 37.47 37.48
N GLU A 182 -19.99 36.48 37.14
CA GLU A 182 -21.04 35.85 37.96
C GLU A 182 -20.64 35.25 39.34
N ASP A 183 -19.45 35.53 39.89
CA ASP A 183 -19.04 35.06 41.22
C ASP A 183 -18.26 36.04 42.12
N GLN A 184 -18.13 37.36 41.85
CA GLN A 184 -17.57 38.30 42.85
C GLN A 184 -18.29 39.67 42.88
N PRO A 185 -18.86 40.11 44.02
CA PRO A 185 -19.52 41.41 44.12
C PRO A 185 -18.48 42.55 44.15
N ILE A 186 -18.35 43.31 43.07
CA ILE A 186 -17.43 44.47 42.98
C ILE A 186 -18.02 45.74 43.63
N PHE A 187 -19.34 45.83 43.83
CA PHE A 187 -19.96 46.99 44.49
C PHE A 187 -20.33 46.68 45.94
N THR A 188 -19.36 46.76 46.85
CA THR A 188 -19.70 47.29 48.18
C THR A 188 -19.94 48.77 47.99
N LEU A 189 -21.20 49.18 47.82
CA LEU A 189 -21.57 50.56 48.11
C LEU A 189 -21.27 50.77 49.59
N ASP A 190 -20.09 51.33 49.89
CA ASP A 190 -19.76 51.80 51.22
C ASP A 190 -20.72 52.95 51.54
N GLN A 191 -21.86 52.59 52.15
CA GLN A 191 -22.92 53.50 52.55
C GLN A 191 -22.44 54.59 53.52
N ASN A 192 -21.20 54.52 54.01
CA ASN A 192 -20.59 55.55 54.86
C ASN A 192 -19.84 56.66 54.09
N GLN A 193 -19.65 56.56 52.77
CA GLN A 193 -18.87 57.54 51.99
C GLN A 193 -19.72 58.59 51.27
N VAL A 194 -21.05 58.41 51.22
CA VAL A 194 -21.94 59.39 50.61
C VAL A 194 -22.60 60.18 51.74
N THR A 195 -22.13 61.40 51.94
CA THR A 195 -22.67 62.30 52.96
C THR A 195 -24.03 62.84 52.52
N ASP A 196 -24.98 62.96 53.45
CA ASP A 196 -26.34 63.48 53.17
C ASP A 196 -26.32 64.85 52.45
N GLU A 197 -25.25 65.62 52.63
CA GLU A 197 -25.02 66.93 51.99
C GLU A 197 -24.77 66.82 50.46
N GLU A 198 -24.08 65.77 50.02
CA GLU A 198 -23.81 65.52 48.59
C GLU A 198 -25.06 65.02 47.88
N ILE A 199 -25.86 64.19 48.55
CA ILE A 199 -27.17 63.75 48.04
C ILE A 199 -28.11 64.94 47.88
N LYS A 200 -28.11 65.87 48.86
CA LYS A 200 -28.94 67.07 48.80
C LYS A 200 -28.55 68.00 47.65
N ASN A 201 -27.25 68.24 47.45
CA ASN A 201 -26.74 69.04 46.33
C ASN A 201 -27.05 68.39 44.96
N TYR A 202 -27.00 67.07 44.87
CA TYR A 202 -27.34 66.36 43.64
C TYR A 202 -28.82 66.50 43.28
N ILE A 203 -29.71 66.39 44.28
CA ILE A 203 -31.15 66.58 44.08
C ILE A 203 -31.48 68.04 43.73
N GLU A 204 -30.85 69.02 44.36
CA GLU A 204 -31.04 70.45 44.03
C GLU A 204 -30.48 70.85 42.66
N SER A 205 -29.45 70.15 42.15
CA SER A 205 -28.92 70.44 40.80
C SER A 205 -29.71 69.77 39.67
N THR A 206 -30.61 68.84 40.02
CA THR A 206 -31.44 68.08 39.06
C THR A 206 -32.88 68.62 38.97
N TYR A 207 -33.24 69.62 39.78
CA TYR A 207 -34.55 70.30 39.75
C TYR A 207 -34.39 71.81 39.59
#